data_AF-A0A4Q4BSB6-F1
#
_entry.id   AF-A0A4Q4BSB6-F1
#
_cell.length_a   1.000
_cell.length_b   1.000
_cell.length_c   1.000
_cell.angle_alpha   90.00
_cell.angle_beta   90.00
_cell.angle_gamma   90.00
#
_symmetry.space_group_name_H-M   'P 1'
#
loop_
_entity.id
_entity.type
_entity.pdbx_description
1 polymer ?
#
loop_
_entity_poly.entity_id
_entity_poly.type
_entity_poly.pdbx_seq_one_letter_code
_entity_poly.pdbx_strand_id
1 'polypeptide(L)'
;TESYIALKVQVSNWRWQGVPFYLRTGKRLRARASEIAITFRQPPHAIFDDASGWHENVLVIRLQPNEGMNLMVMIKEPGPGGMRLMQVPLDMSFAEALGDEAEDVPDAYERLIMDVIRGNQTLFMRGDEVEAAWAWSDPIIQGWEGRGDKPQVYDPGSSGPEDALMLMHRDGRRWREIRE
;
A
#
# COMPACT_ATOMS: atom_id res chain seq x y z
N THR A 1 6.35 23.04 7.89
CA THR A 1 5.45 22.29 7.00
C THR A 1 5.98 20.88 6.84
N GLU A 2 5.08 19.93 6.99
CA GLU A 2 5.29 18.49 7.00
C GLU A 2 5.61 18.02 5.57
N SER A 3 6.69 17.25 5.40
CA SER A 3 7.04 16.61 4.12
C SER A 3 6.80 15.10 4.11
N TYR A 4 6.37 14.55 5.24
CA TYR A 4 6.09 13.13 5.45
C TYR A 4 4.95 12.97 6.47
N ILE A 5 4.08 11.99 6.26
CA ILE A 5 3.08 11.57 7.24
C ILE A 5 2.93 10.05 7.20
N ALA A 6 2.77 9.43 8.37
CA ALA A 6 2.39 8.04 8.52
C ALA A 6 1.27 7.91 9.55
N LEU A 7 0.23 7.14 9.22
CA LEU A 7 -0.97 6.98 10.03
C LEU A 7 -1.33 5.49 10.13
N LYS A 8 -1.78 5.09 11.33
CA LYS A 8 -2.52 3.86 11.54
C LYS A 8 -3.98 4.25 11.74
N VAL A 9 -4.85 3.80 10.84
CA VAL A 9 -6.28 4.11 10.84
C VAL A 9 -7.10 2.84 10.89
N GLN A 10 -8.37 2.97 11.24
CA GLN A 10 -9.31 1.86 11.32
C GLN A 10 -10.62 2.26 10.63
N VAL A 11 -11.27 1.30 10.00
CA VAL A 11 -12.60 1.48 9.43
C VAL A 11 -13.59 0.80 10.35
N SER A 12 -14.44 1.61 11.00
CA SER A 12 -15.39 1.14 12.02
C SER A 12 -16.64 0.51 11.37
N ASN A 13 -16.46 -0.64 10.71
CA ASN A 13 -17.56 -1.45 10.22
C ASN A 13 -17.27 -2.95 10.42
N TRP A 14 -18.29 -3.78 10.20
CA TRP A 14 -18.20 -5.23 10.40
C TRP A 14 -17.14 -5.90 9.50
N ARG A 15 -16.96 -5.39 8.28
CA ARG A 15 -16.07 -5.95 7.27
C ARG A 15 -14.60 -5.78 7.63
N TRP A 16 -14.26 -4.67 8.29
CA TRP A 16 -12.90 -4.24 8.62
C TRP A 16 -12.60 -4.22 10.12
N GLN A 17 -13.47 -4.80 10.93
CA GLN A 17 -13.28 -4.85 12.37
C GLN A 17 -11.95 -5.52 12.74
N GLY A 18 -11.12 -4.81 13.49
CA GLY A 18 -9.79 -5.29 13.90
C GLY A 18 -8.74 -5.33 12.79
N VAL A 19 -9.03 -4.80 11.59
CA VAL A 19 -8.06 -4.70 10.49
C VAL A 19 -7.47 -3.28 10.48
N PRO A 20 -6.18 -3.10 10.83
CA PRO A 20 -5.53 -1.80 10.75
C PRO A 20 -5.16 -1.45 9.30
N PHE A 21 -5.38 -0.20 8.94
CA PHE A 21 -4.91 0.39 7.69
C PHE A 21 -3.71 1.28 7.98
N TYR A 22 -2.64 1.05 7.25
CA TYR A 22 -1.39 1.80 7.39
C TYR A 22 -1.19 2.67 6.17
N LEU A 23 -1.17 3.98 6.38
CA LEU A 23 -0.98 4.97 5.34
C LEU A 23 0.38 5.63 5.55
N ARG A 24 1.16 5.79 4.48
CA ARG A 24 2.34 6.65 4.49
C ARG A 24 2.45 7.40 3.18
N THR A 25 2.89 8.65 3.26
CA THR A 25 3.28 9.43 2.09
C THR A 25 4.38 10.40 2.48
N GLY A 26 5.29 10.70 1.56
CA GLY A 26 6.38 11.61 1.83
C GLY A 26 7.10 12.06 0.58
N LYS A 27 7.83 13.18 0.72
CA LYS A 27 8.68 13.78 -0.31
C LYS A 27 10.14 13.46 -0.03
N ARG A 28 10.98 13.51 -1.08
CA ARG A 28 12.43 13.23 -0.98
C ARG A 28 12.72 11.86 -0.33
N LEU A 29 11.87 10.87 -0.59
CA LEU A 29 12.12 9.49 -0.20
C LEU A 29 13.06 8.83 -1.23
N ARG A 30 13.57 7.63 -0.88
CA ARG A 30 14.49 6.84 -1.70
C ARG A 30 14.08 6.73 -3.17
N ALA A 31 12.80 6.42 -3.43
CA ALA A 31 12.26 6.29 -4.77
C ALA A 31 10.82 6.80 -4.84
N ARG A 32 10.33 7.07 -6.05
CA ARG A 32 8.92 7.33 -6.32
C ARG A 32 8.20 5.97 -6.36
N ALA A 33 7.21 5.80 -5.50
CA ALA A 33 6.37 4.61 -5.49
C ALA A 33 4.96 4.95 -5.00
N SER A 34 3.96 4.34 -5.63
CA SER A 34 2.56 4.32 -5.21
C SER A 34 2.10 2.87 -5.28
N GLU A 35 1.85 2.27 -4.13
CA GLU A 35 1.46 0.87 -4.01
C GLU A 35 0.40 0.67 -2.93
N ILE A 36 -0.43 -0.35 -3.12
CA ILE A 36 -1.35 -0.86 -2.11
C ILE A 36 -0.89 -2.28 -1.80
N ALA A 37 -0.62 -2.56 -0.53
CA ALA A 37 -0.23 -3.88 -0.06
C ALA A 37 -1.25 -4.45 0.91
N ILE A 38 -1.80 -5.62 0.58
CA ILE A 38 -2.76 -6.36 1.39
C ILE A 38 -2.04 -7.60 1.91
N THR A 39 -1.73 -7.59 3.20
CA THR A 39 -1.17 -8.76 3.90
C THR A 39 -2.30 -9.61 4.45
N PHE A 40 -2.38 -10.86 3.99
CA PHE A 40 -3.37 -11.81 4.45
C PHE A 40 -2.98 -12.41 5.80
N ARG A 41 -3.98 -12.76 6.62
CA ARG A 41 -3.72 -13.45 7.89
C ARG A 41 -3.05 -14.79 7.63
N GLN A 42 -2.17 -15.17 8.55
CA GLN A 42 -1.68 -16.53 8.58
C GLN A 42 -2.84 -17.52 8.74
N PRO A 43 -2.86 -18.62 7.97
CA PRO A 43 -3.81 -19.69 8.16
C PRO A 43 -3.70 -20.26 9.59
N PRO A 44 -4.85 -20.59 10.23
CA PRO A 44 -4.90 -20.92 11.65
C PRO A 44 -4.24 -22.27 12.01
N HIS A 45 -3.97 -23.13 11.04
CA HIS A 45 -3.41 -24.46 11.27
C HIS A 45 -2.33 -24.79 10.23
N ALA A 46 -1.11 -25.03 10.69
CA ALA A 46 -0.03 -25.58 9.88
C ALA A 46 -0.18 -27.10 9.82
N ILE A 47 -0.46 -27.64 8.63
CA ILE A 47 -0.48 -29.08 8.38
C ILE A 47 0.95 -29.63 8.18
N PHE A 48 1.96 -28.74 8.24
CA PHE A 48 3.36 -29.06 8.06
C PHE A 48 4.10 -28.78 9.37
N ASP A 49 4.79 -29.80 9.89
CA ASP A 49 5.45 -29.80 11.20
C ASP A 49 6.60 -28.80 11.32
N ASP A 50 7.12 -28.31 10.19
CA ASP A 50 8.23 -27.36 10.14
C ASP A 50 7.70 -25.95 9.82
N ALA A 51 7.15 -25.29 10.84
CA ALA A 51 6.62 -23.93 10.74
C ALA A 51 7.70 -22.87 10.45
N SER A 52 9.00 -23.23 10.49
CA SER A 52 10.10 -22.33 10.15
C SER A 52 10.17 -22.11 8.64
N GLY A 53 9.32 -21.22 8.14
CA GLY A 53 9.29 -20.84 6.73
C GLY A 53 7.93 -20.31 6.26
N TRP A 54 6.89 -20.40 7.08
CA TRP A 54 5.57 -19.89 6.67
C TRP A 54 5.55 -18.36 6.73
N HIS A 55 5.31 -17.75 5.58
CA HIS A 55 5.11 -16.31 5.46
C HIS A 55 3.66 -16.02 5.04
N GLU A 56 3.16 -14.86 5.46
CA GLU A 56 1.85 -14.38 5.03
C GLU A 56 1.81 -14.18 3.51
N ASN A 57 0.68 -14.50 2.89
CA ASN A 57 0.46 -14.12 1.51
C ASN A 57 0.33 -12.59 1.44
N VAL A 58 0.84 -11.98 0.37
CA VAL A 58 0.76 -10.53 0.19
C VAL A 58 0.33 -10.22 -1.23
N LEU A 59 -0.79 -9.51 -1.38
CA LEU A 59 -1.20 -8.94 -2.65
C LEU A 59 -0.67 -7.50 -2.74
N VAL A 60 0.15 -7.23 -3.73
CA VAL A 60 0.75 -5.92 -3.98
C VAL A 60 0.19 -5.40 -5.29
N ILE A 61 -0.48 -4.25 -5.24
CA ILE A 61 -0.98 -3.55 -6.41
C ILE A 61 -0.07 -2.33 -6.59
N ARG A 62 0.73 -2.32 -7.66
CA ARG A 62 1.61 -1.20 -8.02
C ARG A 62 0.81 -0.25 -8.90
N LEU A 63 0.63 0.98 -8.42
CA LEU A 63 -0.05 2.02 -9.16
C LEU A 63 0.96 2.79 -10.02
N GLN A 64 2.10 3.19 -9.47
CA GLN A 64 3.18 3.86 -10.22
C GLN A 64 4.52 3.75 -9.48
N PRO A 65 5.67 3.69 -10.19
CA PRO A 65 5.81 3.34 -11.60
C PRO A 65 5.59 1.83 -11.83
N ASN A 66 5.57 1.40 -13.09
CA ASN A 66 5.48 -0.02 -13.49
C ASN A 66 4.20 -0.68 -12.94
N GLU A 67 3.09 -0.18 -13.44
CA GLU A 67 1.73 -0.62 -13.16
C GLU A 67 1.63 -2.14 -13.26
N GLY A 68 1.07 -2.76 -12.23
CA GLY A 68 0.92 -4.20 -12.20
C GLY A 68 0.51 -4.71 -10.85
N MET A 69 0.45 -6.03 -10.74
CA MET A 69 0.01 -6.70 -9.53
C MET A 69 0.88 -7.92 -9.26
N ASN A 70 1.20 -8.15 -7.99
CA ASN A 70 1.95 -9.30 -7.56
C ASN A 70 1.27 -9.97 -6.37
N LEU A 71 0.98 -11.26 -6.47
CA LEU A 71 0.55 -12.06 -5.35
C LEU A 71 1.71 -12.95 -4.88
N MET A 72 2.27 -12.62 -3.72
CA MET A 72 3.27 -13.44 -3.06
C MET A 72 2.56 -14.63 -2.39
N VAL A 73 2.85 -15.85 -2.86
CA VAL A 73 2.29 -17.10 -2.33
C VAL A 73 3.40 -18.04 -1.89
N MET A 74 3.07 -18.94 -0.98
CA MET A 74 3.98 -20.01 -0.57
C MET A 74 3.80 -21.23 -1.47
N ILE A 75 4.90 -21.74 -2.01
CA ILE A 75 4.95 -23.01 -2.73
C ILE A 75 5.93 -23.97 -2.07
N LYS A 76 5.81 -25.26 -2.39
CA LYS A 76 6.84 -26.24 -2.01
C LYS A 76 8.12 -25.97 -2.81
N GLU A 77 9.25 -25.91 -2.11
CA GLU A 77 10.56 -25.80 -2.74
C GLU A 77 10.82 -27.05 -3.62
N PRO A 78 11.11 -26.89 -4.92
CA PRO A 78 11.45 -28.01 -5.79
C PRO A 78 12.81 -28.60 -5.40
N GLY A 79 12.86 -29.91 -5.12
CA GLY A 79 14.13 -30.60 -4.88
C GLY A 79 13.98 -31.86 -4.01
N PRO A 80 15.07 -32.63 -3.86
CA PRO A 80 15.08 -33.87 -3.05
C PRO A 80 14.99 -33.63 -1.54
N GLY A 81 14.87 -32.39 -1.08
CA GLY A 81 14.85 -32.02 0.34
C GLY A 81 13.45 -31.71 0.88
N GLY A 82 12.80 -32.69 1.52
CA GLY A 82 11.72 -32.48 2.49
C GLY A 82 10.51 -31.62 2.07
N MET A 83 9.80 -31.09 3.07
CA MET A 83 8.65 -30.17 2.93
C MET A 83 9.05 -28.76 3.35
N ARG A 84 9.99 -28.17 2.60
CA ARG A 84 10.34 -26.75 2.78
C ARG A 84 9.46 -25.89 1.89
N LEU A 85 9.00 -24.77 2.43
CA LEU A 85 8.18 -23.80 1.71
C LEU A 85 9.05 -22.60 1.32
N MET A 86 8.82 -22.06 0.12
CA MET A 86 9.42 -20.81 -0.34
C MET A 86 8.34 -19.86 -0.86
N GLN A 87 8.56 -18.57 -0.68
CA GLN A 87 7.65 -17.54 -1.19
C GLN A 87 8.00 -17.23 -2.65
N VAL A 88 7.01 -17.31 -3.54
CA VAL A 88 7.17 -17.02 -4.97
C VAL A 88 6.15 -15.97 -5.40
N PRO A 89 6.57 -14.98 -6.20
CA PRO A 89 5.65 -14.02 -6.80
C PRO A 89 4.86 -14.63 -7.96
N LEU A 90 3.54 -14.44 -7.95
CA LEU A 90 2.72 -14.48 -9.16
C LEU A 90 2.60 -13.04 -9.65
N ASP A 91 3.42 -12.67 -10.63
CA ASP A 91 3.51 -11.30 -11.15
C ASP A 91 2.69 -11.15 -12.44
N MET A 92 1.99 -10.02 -12.54
CA MET A 92 1.32 -9.55 -13.75
C MET A 92 1.74 -8.10 -13.97
N SER A 93 2.60 -7.89 -14.97
CA SER A 93 2.95 -6.56 -15.47
C SER A 93 1.90 -6.10 -16.48
N PHE A 94 1.37 -4.89 -16.34
CA PHE A 94 0.40 -4.38 -17.32
C PHE A 94 1.04 -4.11 -18.68
N ALA A 95 2.32 -3.71 -18.71
CA ALA A 95 3.07 -3.57 -19.94
C ALA A 95 3.16 -4.90 -20.71
N GLU A 96 3.41 -6.00 -20.00
CA GLU A 96 3.48 -7.33 -20.64
C GLU A 96 2.10 -7.87 -21.01
N ALA A 97 1.08 -7.61 -20.19
CA ALA A 97 -0.28 -8.11 -20.40
C ALA A 97 -1.02 -7.40 -21.54
N LEU A 98 -0.75 -6.09 -21.72
CA LEU A 98 -1.36 -5.27 -22.78
C LEU A 98 -0.51 -5.25 -24.06
N GLY A 99 0.77 -5.61 -24.00
CA GLY A 99 1.65 -5.64 -25.16
C GLY A 99 1.72 -4.28 -25.84
N ASP A 100 1.52 -4.24 -27.16
CA ASP A 100 1.56 -3.00 -27.95
C ASP A 100 0.50 -1.97 -27.52
N GLU A 101 -0.64 -2.42 -26.97
CA GLU A 101 -1.71 -1.53 -26.46
C GLU A 101 -1.31 -0.80 -25.16
N ALA A 102 -0.19 -1.18 -24.52
CA ALA A 102 0.30 -0.50 -23.33
C ALA A 102 0.73 0.96 -23.62
N GLU A 103 1.20 1.24 -24.84
CA GLU A 103 1.54 2.60 -25.27
C GLU A 103 0.29 3.46 -25.55
N ASP A 104 -0.84 2.81 -25.82
CA ASP A 104 -2.15 3.44 -26.09
C ASP A 104 -2.99 3.65 -24.81
N VAL A 105 -2.45 3.35 -23.62
CA VAL A 105 -3.16 3.60 -22.35
C VAL A 105 -3.34 5.11 -22.19
N PRO A 106 -4.59 5.63 -22.18
CA PRO A 106 -4.83 7.07 -22.11
C PRO A 106 -4.25 7.65 -20.82
N ASP A 107 -3.66 8.85 -20.91
CA ASP A 107 -3.24 9.59 -19.73
C ASP A 107 -4.45 9.81 -18.79
N ALA A 108 -4.16 9.94 -17.48
CA ALA A 108 -5.19 10.14 -16.47
C ALA A 108 -6.14 11.30 -16.83
N TYR A 109 -5.63 12.41 -17.38
CA TYR A 109 -6.48 13.53 -17.78
C TYR A 109 -7.30 13.25 -19.04
N GLU A 110 -6.73 12.57 -20.04
CA GLU A 110 -7.48 12.17 -21.24
C GLU A 110 -8.65 11.27 -20.86
N ARG A 111 -8.40 10.30 -19.98
CA ARG A 111 -9.45 9.40 -19.48
C ARG A 111 -10.55 10.18 -18.76
N LEU A 112 -10.20 11.09 -17.86
CA LEU A 112 -11.17 11.88 -17.11
C LEU A 112 -12.00 12.79 -18.03
N ILE A 113 -11.39 13.43 -19.03
CA ILE A 113 -12.11 14.25 -20.01
C ILE A 113 -13.10 13.39 -20.81
N MET A 114 -12.68 12.21 -21.26
CA MET A 114 -13.56 11.27 -21.97
C MET A 114 -14.73 10.80 -21.10
N ASP A 115 -14.50 10.56 -19.80
CA ASP A 115 -15.56 10.18 -18.86
C ASP A 115 -16.57 11.33 -18.65
N VAL A 116 -16.14 12.60 -18.61
CA VAL A 116 -17.06 13.76 -18.58
C VAL A 116 -17.94 13.80 -19.83
N ILE A 117 -17.34 13.65 -21.02
CA ILE A 117 -18.06 13.66 -22.29
C ILE A 117 -19.11 12.55 -22.35
N ARG A 118 -18.80 11.38 -21.78
CA ARG A 118 -19.70 10.22 -21.69
C ARG A 118 -20.73 10.32 -20.55
N GLY A 119 -20.67 11.36 -19.72
CA GLY A 119 -21.53 11.51 -18.54
C GLY A 119 -21.23 10.48 -17.44
N ASN A 120 -20.03 9.89 -17.44
CA ASN A 120 -19.60 8.90 -16.46
C ASN A 120 -18.89 9.58 -15.28
N GLN A 121 -19.52 9.57 -14.11
CA GLN A 121 -18.99 10.23 -12.90
C GLN A 121 -18.21 9.30 -11.97
N THR A 122 -17.97 8.04 -12.35
CA THR A 122 -17.39 7.01 -11.46
C THR A 122 -16.01 7.37 -10.88
N LEU A 123 -15.18 8.11 -11.63
CA LEU A 123 -13.84 8.50 -11.21
C LEU A 123 -13.76 9.92 -10.62
N PHE A 124 -14.91 10.56 -10.41
CA PHE A 124 -14.99 11.89 -9.82
C PHE A 124 -15.44 11.78 -8.37
N MET A 125 -14.77 12.53 -7.49
CA MET A 125 -15.19 12.65 -6.10
C MET A 125 -16.55 13.34 -6.03
N ARG A 126 -17.49 12.73 -5.31
CA ARG A 126 -18.78 13.37 -5.03
C ARG A 126 -18.64 14.43 -3.94
N GLY A 127 -19.57 15.38 -3.89
CA GLY A 127 -19.55 16.46 -2.89
C GLY A 127 -19.55 15.94 -1.44
N ASP A 128 -20.38 14.94 -1.16
CA ASP A 128 -20.45 14.30 0.16
C ASP A 128 -19.18 13.52 0.53
N GLU A 129 -18.50 12.92 -0.45
CA GLU A 129 -17.22 12.25 -0.23
C GLU A 129 -16.11 13.26 0.13
N VAL A 130 -16.09 14.42 -0.53
CA VAL A 130 -15.14 15.50 -0.22
C VAL A 130 -15.39 16.07 1.17
N GLU A 131 -16.65 16.34 1.53
CA GLU A 131 -17.01 16.81 2.86
C GLU A 131 -16.61 15.80 3.95
N ALA A 132 -16.84 14.51 3.73
CA ALA A 132 -16.43 13.47 4.66
C ALA A 132 -14.90 13.39 4.82
N ALA A 133 -14.14 13.52 3.73
CA ALA A 133 -12.68 13.52 3.75
C ALA A 133 -12.12 14.70 4.58
N TRP A 134 -12.70 15.89 4.42
CA TRP A 134 -12.34 17.07 5.21
C TRP A 134 -12.73 16.93 6.68
N ALA A 135 -13.96 16.51 6.95
CA ALA A 135 -14.43 16.28 8.32
C ALA A 135 -13.55 15.28 9.10
N TRP A 136 -12.94 14.32 8.40
CA TRP A 136 -11.99 13.38 8.99
C TRP A 136 -10.57 13.94 9.15
N SER A 137 -10.09 14.71 8.18
CA SER A 137 -8.70 15.21 8.14
C SER A 137 -8.48 16.47 8.99
N ASP A 138 -9.47 17.37 9.04
CA ASP A 138 -9.36 18.66 9.73
C ASP A 138 -9.01 18.54 11.22
N PRO A 139 -9.65 17.66 12.01
CA PRO A 139 -9.29 17.51 13.41
C PRO A 139 -7.84 17.04 13.62
N ILE A 140 -7.29 16.27 12.67
CA ILE A 140 -5.88 15.83 12.72
C ILE A 140 -4.96 17.02 12.50
N ILE A 141 -5.25 17.85 11.49
CA ILE A 141 -4.48 19.06 11.17
C ILE A 141 -4.54 20.04 12.33
N GLN A 142 -5.74 20.39 12.80
CA GLN A 142 -5.94 21.30 13.93
C GLN A 142 -5.26 20.79 15.20
N GLY A 143 -5.32 19.49 15.46
CA GLY A 143 -4.64 18.87 16.59
C GLY A 143 -3.12 18.99 16.49
N TRP A 144 -2.54 18.93 15.29
CA TRP A 144 -1.11 19.10 15.07
C TRP A 144 -0.67 20.55 15.25
N GLU A 145 -1.39 21.48 14.64
CA GLU A 145 -1.14 22.92 14.74
C GLU A 145 -1.28 23.41 16.19
N GLY A 146 -2.32 22.97 16.90
CA GLY A 146 -2.58 23.35 18.29
C GLY A 146 -1.52 22.88 19.29
N ARG A 147 -0.85 21.73 19.02
CA ARG A 147 0.27 21.26 19.84
C ARG A 147 1.58 22.00 19.52
N GLY A 148 1.74 22.48 18.29
CA GLY A 148 2.97 23.14 17.85
C GLY A 148 4.16 22.18 17.73
N ASP A 149 3.90 20.88 17.59
CA ASP A 149 4.93 19.86 17.45
C ASP A 149 5.71 20.07 16.15
N LYS A 150 7.05 20.00 16.23
CA LYS A 150 7.88 20.04 15.02
C LYS A 150 7.82 18.68 14.31
N PRO A 151 7.70 18.65 12.97
CA PRO A 151 7.79 17.41 12.21
C PRO A 151 9.13 16.70 12.48
N GLN A 152 9.07 15.38 12.55
CA GLN A 152 10.28 14.56 12.70
C GLN A 152 11.17 14.69 11.46
N VAL A 153 12.48 14.79 11.70
CA VAL A 153 13.48 14.92 10.64
C VAL A 153 13.82 13.54 10.09
N TYR A 154 14.10 13.48 8.79
CA TYR A 154 14.61 12.31 8.11
C TYR A 154 15.55 12.74 6.99
N ASP A 155 16.54 11.89 6.69
CA ASP A 155 17.51 12.20 5.65
C ASP A 155 16.86 12.13 4.25
N PRO A 156 17.17 13.07 3.34
CA PRO A 156 16.76 12.97 1.94
C PRO A 156 17.25 11.66 1.32
N GLY A 157 16.36 10.95 0.61
CA GLY A 157 16.65 9.64 0.02
C GLY A 157 16.49 8.47 0.99
N SER A 158 16.11 8.71 2.24
CA SER A 158 15.75 7.64 3.19
C SER A 158 14.32 7.13 2.95
N SER A 159 13.89 6.16 3.77
CA SER A 159 12.52 5.62 3.76
C SER A 159 11.54 6.39 4.66
N GLY A 160 11.97 7.52 5.22
CA GLY A 160 11.22 8.34 6.17
C GLY A 160 11.79 8.26 7.60
N PRO A 161 11.13 8.92 8.57
CA PRO A 161 11.59 8.98 9.95
C PRO A 161 11.45 7.64 10.69
N GLU A 162 12.28 7.42 11.70
CA GLU A 162 12.28 6.19 12.52
C GLU A 162 10.92 5.96 13.22
N ASP A 163 10.25 7.03 13.64
CA ASP A 163 8.91 6.97 14.24
C ASP A 163 7.87 6.30 13.33
N ALA A 164 8.02 6.43 12.00
CA ALA A 164 7.14 5.75 11.06
C ALA A 164 7.37 4.24 11.07
N LEU A 165 8.62 3.78 11.22
CA LEU A 165 8.94 2.37 11.40
C LEU A 165 8.36 1.87 12.74
N MET A 166 8.55 2.64 13.81
CA MET A 166 8.04 2.31 15.14
C MET A 166 6.52 2.17 15.19
N LEU A 167 5.78 2.96 14.40
CA LEU A 167 4.32 2.85 14.27
C LEU A 167 3.86 1.44 13.86
N MET A 168 4.54 0.82 12.89
CA MET A 168 4.26 -0.55 12.43
C MET A 168 4.80 -1.60 13.39
N HIS A 169 5.98 -1.37 13.95
CA HIS A 169 6.64 -2.31 14.85
C HIS A 169 5.85 -2.55 16.15
N ARG A 170 5.08 -1.57 16.61
CA ARG A 170 4.15 -1.73 17.76
C ARG A 170 3.13 -2.86 17.55
N ASP A 171 2.79 -3.16 16.30
CA ASP A 171 1.89 -4.27 15.94
C ASP A 171 2.66 -5.52 15.46
N GLY A 172 3.99 -5.56 15.61
CA GLY A 172 4.83 -6.64 15.07
C GLY A 172 4.95 -6.64 13.55
N ARG A 173 4.63 -5.52 12.88
CA ARG A 173 4.62 -5.39 11.42
C ARG A 173 5.78 -4.54 10.93
N ARG A 174 6.07 -4.60 9.64
CA ARG A 174 7.08 -3.74 8.99
C ARG A 174 6.56 -3.18 7.67
N TRP A 175 6.92 -1.93 7.38
CA TRP A 175 6.64 -1.36 6.08
C TRP A 175 7.31 -2.16 4.98
N ARG A 176 6.68 -2.23 3.81
CA ARG A 176 7.36 -2.69 2.60
C ARG A 176 8.50 -1.75 2.27
N GLU A 177 9.59 -2.31 1.77
CA GLU A 177 10.74 -1.54 1.34
C GLU A 177 10.39 -0.70 0.11
N ILE A 178 10.90 0.53 0.09
CA ILE A 178 10.83 1.37 -1.10
C ILE A 178 11.99 0.91 -1.99
N ARG A 179 11.67 0.21 -3.07
CA ARG A 179 12.66 -0.29 -4.05
C ARG A 179 12.86 0.76 -5.15
N GLU A 180 14.10 0.88 -5.62
CA GLU A 180 14.46 1.63 -6.82
C GLU A 180 14.09 0.85 -8.08
#